data_AF-A0A174WA78-F1
#
_entry.id   AF-A0A174WA78-F1
#
_cell.length_a   1.000
_cell.length_b   1.000
_cell.length_c   1.000
_cell.angle_alpha   90.00
_cell.angle_beta   90.00
_cell.angle_gamma   90.00
#
_symmetry.space_group_name_H-M   'P 1'
#
loop_
_entity.id
_entity.type
_entity.pdbx_description
1 polymer ?
#
loop_
_entity_poly.entity_id
_entity_poly.type
_entity_poly.pdbx_seq_one_letter_code
_entity_poly.pdbx_strand_id
1 'polypeptide(L)'
;MAKIIDITKKNSHQAGNFSPAAEIVALAGAYEGGADILYCYAEAVEELLPQMAELMEVNVSDFVLEKGSLISLDRDMKQGELGPIVYRAIKGDTEYSVSIGLEEEEEEGFCFHILADKSQGNIRWFYDFDKKCWTRLDDLIISPKLEKLLDSDSPEAHILEEVMCAMDGTVTDKGYQSLKSKNKKLFDLYNRVSHFMLPYFNVEGDGKLYLEPRDDNRFGFRVGCTGSEYVLYQYLDPFDLIDTDDMCFSEYFREVARTPDLKKMKKCLWMLANRYTEDVVYTVPLSLDTYTESAGVKHIGRRSYCAWGRKDDFTAAEKKALESVKNYVKKF
;
A
#
# COMPACT_ATOMS: atom_id res chain seq x y z
N MET A 1 -3.79 9.95 -7.00
CA MET A 1 -4.53 9.44 -5.84
C MET A 1 -5.63 10.43 -5.52
N ALA A 2 -6.85 9.94 -5.35
CA ALA A 2 -7.98 10.75 -4.89
C ALA A 2 -7.80 11.01 -3.39
N LYS A 3 -8.14 12.21 -2.93
CA LYS A 3 -8.12 12.53 -1.50
C LYS A 3 -9.55 12.56 -0.97
N ILE A 4 -9.79 11.73 0.04
CA ILE A 4 -11.02 11.77 0.85
C ILE A 4 -10.86 12.89 1.87
N ILE A 5 -11.82 13.79 1.95
CA ILE A 5 -11.86 14.85 2.96
C ILE A 5 -13.24 14.71 3.66
N ASP A 6 -13.28 15.01 4.95
CA ASP A 6 -14.49 14.99 5.77
C ASP A 6 -15.02 16.43 5.95
N ILE A 7 -16.26 16.70 5.53
CA ILE A 7 -16.92 18.01 5.72
C ILE A 7 -17.82 17.90 6.95
N THR A 8 -17.22 18.06 8.13
CA THR A 8 -17.97 18.43 9.32
C THR A 8 -18.25 19.94 9.30
N LYS A 9 -19.43 20.30 8.78
CA LYS A 9 -20.12 21.61 8.83
C LYS A 9 -19.27 22.78 9.35
N LYS A 10 -18.57 23.49 8.45
CA LYS A 10 -18.05 24.84 8.73
C LYS A 10 -18.72 25.87 7.83
N ASN A 11 -19.21 26.93 8.49
CA ASN A 11 -20.05 27.97 7.92
C ASN A 11 -19.44 28.64 6.68
N SER A 12 -20.21 28.62 5.60
CA SER A 12 -19.96 29.31 4.34
C SER A 12 -19.98 30.84 4.51
N HIS A 13 -18.90 31.51 4.13
CA HIS A 13 -18.93 32.94 3.84
C HIS A 13 -19.18 33.14 2.34
N GLN A 14 -20.43 33.49 1.98
CA GLN A 14 -20.80 33.89 0.63
C GLN A 14 -20.22 35.28 0.29
N ALA A 15 -19.55 35.37 -0.85
CA ALA A 15 -19.27 36.61 -1.54
C ALA A 15 -19.82 36.54 -2.99
N GLY A 16 -20.95 37.22 -3.22
CA GLY A 16 -21.34 37.84 -4.50
C GLY A 16 -21.59 36.98 -5.75
N ASN A 17 -22.87 36.72 -6.04
CA ASN A 17 -23.52 36.43 -7.35
C ASN A 17 -23.06 35.26 -8.23
N PHE A 18 -21.95 34.57 -7.96
CA PHE A 18 -21.57 33.36 -8.69
C PHE A 18 -21.66 32.14 -7.77
N SER A 19 -22.54 31.19 -8.11
CA SER A 19 -22.68 29.91 -7.42
C SER A 19 -22.28 28.80 -8.39
N PRO A 20 -21.11 28.16 -8.22
CA PRO A 20 -20.69 27.04 -9.08
C PRO A 20 -21.66 25.85 -9.00
N ALA A 21 -22.44 25.73 -7.93
CA ALA A 21 -23.41 24.66 -7.76
C ALA A 21 -24.80 24.94 -8.35
N ALA A 22 -25.04 26.10 -8.99
CA ALA A 22 -26.37 26.52 -9.44
C ALA A 22 -27.08 25.48 -10.35
N GLU A 23 -26.35 24.84 -11.26
CA GLU A 23 -26.91 23.81 -12.15
C GLU A 23 -27.26 22.51 -11.40
N ILE A 24 -26.51 22.17 -10.35
CA ILE A 24 -26.75 21.00 -9.49
C ILE A 24 -28.01 21.24 -8.64
N VAL A 25 -28.13 22.44 -8.06
CA VAL A 25 -29.31 22.85 -7.28
C VAL A 25 -30.57 22.85 -8.16
N ALA A 26 -30.44 23.28 -9.42
CA ALA A 26 -31.55 23.23 -10.38
C ALA A 26 -31.97 21.78 -10.68
N LEU A 27 -31.02 20.85 -10.80
CA LEU A 27 -31.30 19.42 -10.96
C LEU A 27 -32.00 18.85 -9.71
N ALA A 28 -31.53 19.22 -8.50
CA ALA A 28 -32.13 18.79 -7.24
C ALA A 28 -33.61 19.19 -7.14
N GLY A 29 -33.95 20.41 -7.56
CA GLY A 29 -35.33 20.89 -7.58
C GLY A 29 -36.26 20.14 -8.56
N ALA A 30 -35.70 19.38 -9.51
CA ALA A 30 -36.45 18.53 -10.44
C ALA A 30 -36.56 17.07 -9.98
N TYR A 31 -35.90 16.69 -8.88
CA TYR A 31 -35.84 15.33 -8.35
C TYR A 31 -36.79 15.14 -7.16
N GLU A 32 -37.79 14.25 -7.29
CA GLU A 32 -38.72 13.93 -6.19
C GLU A 32 -38.11 12.99 -5.13
N GLY A 33 -37.05 12.23 -5.45
CA GLY A 33 -36.31 11.38 -4.51
C GLY A 33 -34.82 11.32 -4.86
N GLY A 34 -33.93 11.58 -3.89
CA GLY A 34 -32.48 11.74 -4.11
C GLY A 34 -32.00 13.20 -4.15
N ALA A 35 -32.88 14.18 -3.93
CA ALA A 35 -32.52 15.60 -3.87
C ALA A 35 -31.46 15.90 -2.79
N ASP A 36 -31.51 15.20 -1.66
CA ASP A 36 -30.54 15.35 -0.57
C ASP A 36 -29.10 15.06 -1.03
N ILE A 37 -28.90 14.04 -1.87
CA ILE A 37 -27.59 13.68 -2.44
C ILE A 37 -27.09 14.81 -3.36
N LEU A 38 -27.96 15.37 -4.20
CA LEU A 38 -27.59 16.51 -5.06
C LEU A 38 -27.28 17.77 -4.24
N TYR A 39 -27.94 17.97 -3.10
CA TYR A 39 -27.57 19.03 -2.16
C TYR A 39 -26.19 18.78 -1.53
N CYS A 40 -25.84 17.53 -1.19
CA CYS A 40 -24.48 17.19 -0.75
C CYS A 40 -23.43 17.50 -1.81
N TYR A 41 -23.69 17.17 -3.09
CA TYR A 41 -22.81 17.58 -4.20
C TYR A 41 -22.68 19.10 -4.30
N ALA A 42 -23.80 19.82 -4.19
CA ALA A 42 -23.81 21.28 -4.25
C ALA A 42 -22.97 21.90 -3.12
N GLU A 43 -23.11 21.41 -1.88
CA GLU A 43 -22.32 21.85 -0.74
C GLU A 43 -20.82 21.58 -0.94
N ALA A 44 -20.46 20.37 -1.38
CA ALA A 44 -19.07 20.01 -1.65
C ALA A 44 -18.44 20.89 -2.74
N VAL A 45 -19.19 21.19 -3.82
CA VAL A 45 -18.72 22.06 -4.90
C VAL A 45 -18.49 23.49 -4.41
N GLU A 46 -19.42 24.06 -3.64
CA GLU A 46 -19.30 25.42 -3.10
C GLU A 46 -18.10 25.56 -2.15
N GLU A 47 -17.75 24.48 -1.42
CA GLU A 47 -16.61 24.48 -0.51
C GLU A 47 -15.27 24.25 -1.22
N LEU A 48 -15.20 23.28 -2.14
CA LEU A 48 -13.93 22.76 -2.66
C LEU A 48 -13.47 23.47 -3.93
N LEU A 49 -14.39 23.86 -4.81
CA LEU A 49 -14.02 24.47 -6.08
C LEU A 49 -13.25 25.80 -5.90
N PRO A 50 -13.59 26.68 -4.94
CA PRO A 50 -12.79 27.87 -4.66
C PRO A 50 -11.36 27.54 -4.23
N GLN A 51 -11.16 26.48 -3.43
CA GLN A 51 -9.83 26.03 -3.01
C GLN A 51 -9.02 25.51 -4.20
N MET A 52 -9.66 24.82 -5.15
CA MET A 52 -8.99 24.38 -6.37
C MET A 52 -8.68 25.55 -7.30
N ALA A 53 -9.55 26.55 -7.36
CA ALA A 53 -9.30 27.78 -8.11
C ALA A 53 -8.05 28.50 -7.59
N GLU A 54 -7.91 28.61 -6.27
CA GLU A 54 -6.71 29.15 -5.63
C GLU A 54 -5.46 28.32 -5.98
N LEU A 55 -5.55 26.99 -5.85
CA LEU A 55 -4.45 26.06 -6.19
C LEU A 55 -3.97 26.20 -7.65
N MET A 56 -4.90 26.40 -8.57
CA MET A 56 -4.63 26.50 -10.02
C MET A 56 -4.37 27.95 -10.47
N GLU A 57 -4.46 28.91 -9.53
CA GLU A 57 -4.36 30.34 -9.78
C GLU A 57 -5.33 30.83 -10.89
N VAL A 58 -6.55 30.30 -10.90
CA VAL A 58 -7.66 30.72 -11.78
C VAL A 58 -8.76 31.33 -10.93
N ASN A 59 -9.66 32.12 -11.53
CA ASN A 59 -10.84 32.56 -10.78
C ASN A 59 -11.85 31.42 -10.72
N VAL A 60 -12.57 31.27 -9.61
CA VAL A 60 -13.64 30.27 -9.50
C VAL A 60 -14.70 30.44 -10.59
N SER A 61 -14.93 31.69 -11.04
CA SER A 61 -15.84 32.04 -12.13
C SER A 61 -15.38 31.57 -13.51
N ASP A 62 -14.11 31.20 -13.67
CA ASP A 62 -13.56 30.70 -14.93
C ASP A 62 -13.85 29.20 -15.11
N PHE A 63 -14.29 28.51 -14.04
CA PHE A 63 -14.72 27.13 -14.13
C PHE A 63 -16.11 27.01 -14.74
N VAL A 64 -16.20 26.14 -15.75
CA VAL A 64 -17.44 25.75 -16.40
C VAL A 64 -17.74 24.30 -16.05
N LEU A 65 -18.95 24.05 -15.57
CA LEU A 65 -19.47 22.70 -15.36
C LEU A 65 -19.55 21.94 -16.69
N GLU A 66 -18.92 20.77 -16.75
CA GLU A 66 -19.03 19.88 -17.90
C GLU A 66 -20.43 19.24 -17.91
N LYS A 67 -21.29 19.69 -18.81
CA LYS A 67 -22.68 19.20 -18.93
C LYS A 67 -22.78 17.67 -19.05
N GLY A 68 -21.78 17.02 -19.66
CA GLY A 68 -21.72 15.57 -19.76
C GLY A 68 -21.62 14.87 -18.41
N SER A 69 -20.92 15.48 -17.44
CA SER A 69 -20.81 14.96 -16.07
C SER A 69 -22.14 15.08 -15.32
N LEU A 70 -22.86 16.20 -15.46
CA LEU A 70 -24.18 16.39 -14.84
C LEU A 70 -25.24 15.42 -15.40
N ILE A 71 -25.23 15.20 -16.72
CA ILE A 71 -26.12 14.21 -17.37
C ILE A 71 -25.77 12.79 -16.92
N SER A 72 -24.48 12.48 -16.76
CA SER A 72 -24.05 11.18 -16.28
C SER A 72 -24.48 10.96 -14.84
N LEU A 73 -24.27 11.93 -13.95
CA LEU A 73 -24.75 11.87 -12.57
C LEU A 73 -26.27 11.62 -12.49
N ASP A 74 -27.08 12.35 -13.26
CA ASP A 74 -28.54 12.11 -13.32
C ASP A 74 -28.88 10.66 -13.74
N ARG A 75 -28.16 10.12 -14.73
CA ARG A 75 -28.36 8.74 -15.17
C ARG A 75 -27.90 7.73 -14.13
N ASP A 76 -26.74 7.96 -13.52
CA ASP A 76 -26.09 7.04 -12.60
C ASP A 76 -26.88 6.97 -11.27
N MET A 77 -27.41 8.10 -10.79
CA MET A 77 -28.31 8.14 -9.63
C MET A 77 -29.59 7.32 -9.85
N LYS A 78 -30.15 7.29 -11.07
CA LYS A 78 -31.29 6.42 -11.42
C LYS A 78 -30.97 4.93 -11.37
N GLN A 79 -29.67 4.58 -11.37
CA GLN A 79 -29.16 3.21 -11.29
C GLN A 79 -28.63 2.88 -9.89
N GLY A 80 -28.66 3.83 -8.95
CA GLY A 80 -28.11 3.66 -7.60
C GLY A 80 -26.60 3.86 -7.52
N GLU A 81 -25.99 4.54 -8.48
CA GLU A 81 -24.56 4.87 -8.51
C GLU A 81 -24.33 6.39 -8.37
N LEU A 82 -23.17 6.78 -7.84
CA LEU A 82 -22.78 8.18 -7.63
C LEU A 82 -21.58 8.54 -8.52
N GLY A 83 -21.85 9.18 -9.66
CA GLY A 83 -20.82 9.65 -10.59
C GLY A 83 -20.21 11.00 -10.18
N PRO A 84 -18.96 11.31 -10.55
CA PRO A 84 -18.36 12.60 -10.23
C PRO A 84 -18.90 13.73 -11.12
N ILE A 85 -18.88 14.94 -10.58
CA ILE A 85 -19.14 16.18 -11.32
C ILE A 85 -17.80 16.81 -11.72
N VAL A 86 -17.70 17.26 -12.97
CA VAL A 86 -16.44 17.74 -13.54
C VAL A 86 -16.55 19.21 -13.93
N TYR A 87 -15.62 20.03 -13.45
CA TYR A 87 -15.45 21.42 -13.84
C TYR A 87 -14.18 21.58 -14.68
N ARG A 88 -14.22 22.49 -15.66
CA ARG A 88 -13.07 22.81 -16.51
C ARG A 88 -12.79 24.31 -16.53
N ALA A 89 -11.52 24.69 -16.51
CA ALA A 89 -11.08 26.06 -16.69
C ALA A 89 -9.89 26.12 -17.65
N ILE A 90 -9.71 27.24 -18.33
CA ILE A 90 -8.57 27.45 -19.25
C ILE A 90 -7.82 28.71 -18.82
N LYS A 91 -6.50 28.60 -18.66
CA LYS A 91 -5.60 29.73 -18.40
C LYS A 91 -4.41 29.67 -19.36
N GLY A 92 -4.42 30.54 -20.36
CA GLY A 92 -3.45 30.49 -21.45
C GLY A 92 -3.56 29.16 -22.23
N ASP A 93 -2.44 28.46 -22.39
CA ASP A 93 -2.39 27.16 -23.09
C ASP A 93 -2.62 25.95 -22.16
N THR A 94 -3.02 26.19 -20.90
CA THR A 94 -3.27 25.12 -19.92
C THR A 94 -4.76 24.95 -19.69
N GLU A 95 -5.24 23.71 -19.85
CA GLU A 95 -6.59 23.30 -19.47
C GLU A 95 -6.52 22.62 -18.10
N TYR A 96 -7.37 23.06 -17.17
CA TYR A 96 -7.54 22.50 -15.85
C TYR A 96 -8.86 21.74 -15.75
N SER A 97 -8.86 20.66 -14.98
CA SER A 97 -10.07 19.91 -14.66
C SER A 97 -10.12 19.62 -13.16
N VAL A 98 -11.28 19.78 -12.56
CA VAL A 98 -11.57 19.41 -11.17
C VAL A 98 -12.74 18.42 -11.20
N SER A 99 -12.55 17.22 -10.69
CA SER A 99 -13.63 16.24 -10.51
C SER A 99 -13.93 16.09 -9.03
N ILE A 100 -15.20 16.22 -8.66
CA ILE A 100 -15.70 16.08 -7.29
C ILE A 100 -16.75 14.98 -7.29
N GLY A 101 -16.53 13.91 -6.54
CA GLY A 101 -17.48 12.80 -6.40
C GLY A 101 -17.82 12.53 -4.95
N LEU A 102 -18.96 11.86 -4.73
CA LEU A 102 -19.40 11.36 -3.43
C LEU A 102 -19.26 9.83 -3.40
N GLU A 103 -18.96 9.30 -2.22
CA GLU A 103 -18.92 7.87 -1.94
C GLU A 103 -19.69 7.61 -0.64
N GLU A 104 -20.54 6.58 -0.64
CA GLU A 104 -21.30 6.18 0.55
C GLU A 104 -20.39 5.49 1.56
N GLU A 105 -20.42 5.94 2.81
CA GLU A 105 -19.77 5.26 3.93
C GLU A 105 -20.82 4.72 4.90
N GLU A 106 -20.68 3.44 5.27
CA GLU A 106 -21.69 2.68 6.03
C GLU A 106 -22.11 3.32 7.37
N GLU A 107 -21.23 4.13 7.99
CA GLU A 107 -21.47 4.74 9.31
C GLU A 107 -21.56 6.27 9.33
N GLU A 108 -20.93 6.99 8.40
CA GLU A 108 -20.78 8.46 8.44
C GLU A 108 -21.59 9.21 7.36
N GLY A 109 -22.30 8.49 6.47
CA GLY A 109 -23.11 9.08 5.42
C GLY A 109 -22.37 9.12 4.09
N PHE A 110 -21.93 10.30 3.65
CA PHE A 110 -21.17 10.46 2.40
C PHE A 110 -19.81 11.08 2.67
N CYS A 111 -18.75 10.46 2.16
CA CYS A 111 -17.46 11.11 2.00
C CYS A 111 -17.33 11.62 0.56
N PHE A 112 -16.37 12.52 0.31
CA PHE A 112 -16.14 13.02 -1.03
C PHE A 112 -14.69 12.84 -1.43
N HIS A 113 -14.51 12.61 -2.72
CA HIS A 113 -13.22 12.52 -3.33
C HIS A 113 -13.04 13.63 -4.35
N ILE A 114 -11.83 14.22 -4.35
CA ILE A 114 -11.47 15.26 -5.31
C ILE A 114 -10.27 14.83 -6.15
N LEU A 115 -10.36 15.10 -7.45
CA LEU A 115 -9.28 14.98 -8.41
C LEU A 115 -9.06 16.35 -9.06
N ALA A 116 -7.80 16.73 -9.19
CA ALA A 116 -7.39 17.96 -9.84
C ALA A 116 -6.35 17.61 -10.90
N ASP A 117 -6.65 17.95 -12.16
CA ASP A 117 -5.82 17.66 -13.32
C ASP A 117 -5.51 18.94 -14.08
N LYS A 118 -4.38 18.93 -14.78
CA LYS A 118 -4.09 19.92 -15.81
C LYS A 118 -3.45 19.28 -17.02
N SER A 119 -3.63 19.90 -18.16
CA SER A 119 -3.01 19.49 -19.41
C SER A 119 -2.49 20.68 -20.21
N GLN A 120 -1.37 20.47 -20.90
CA GLN A 120 -0.75 21.45 -21.77
C GLN A 120 -0.16 20.69 -22.98
N GLY A 121 -0.82 20.82 -24.13
CA GLY A 121 -0.54 19.99 -25.29
C GLY A 121 -0.78 18.50 -24.99
N ASN A 122 0.23 17.66 -25.20
CA ASN A 122 0.14 16.22 -24.94
C ASN A 122 0.55 15.81 -23.53
N ILE A 123 0.96 16.76 -22.68
CA ILE A 123 1.41 16.46 -21.32
C ILE A 123 0.23 16.64 -20.38
N ARG A 124 0.02 15.66 -19.51
CA ARG A 124 -1.01 15.69 -18.46
C ARG A 124 -0.36 15.59 -17.09
N TRP A 125 -0.97 16.24 -16.11
CA TRP A 125 -0.57 16.17 -14.71
C TRP A 125 -1.82 16.02 -13.86
N PHE A 126 -1.67 15.35 -12.72
CA PHE A 126 -2.63 15.38 -11.62
C PHE A 126 -1.97 16.07 -10.42
N TYR A 127 -2.77 16.60 -9.51
CA TYR A 127 -2.28 17.14 -8.26
C TYR A 127 -2.23 16.04 -7.21
N ASP A 128 -1.04 15.77 -6.67
CA ASP A 128 -0.84 14.90 -5.53
C ASP A 128 -1.10 15.71 -4.25
N PHE A 129 -2.23 15.48 -3.60
CA PHE A 129 -2.65 16.24 -2.42
C PHE A 129 -1.81 15.94 -1.16
N ASP A 130 -1.14 14.80 -1.11
CA ASP A 130 -0.27 14.43 0.01
C ASP A 130 1.09 15.07 -0.14
N LYS A 131 1.66 15.01 -1.34
CA LYS A 131 2.94 15.65 -1.68
C LYS A 131 2.79 17.16 -1.96
N LYS A 132 1.56 17.64 -2.11
CA LYS A 132 1.20 19.03 -2.44
C LYS A 132 1.89 19.54 -3.72
N CYS A 133 1.96 18.69 -4.75
CA CYS A 133 2.63 19.02 -6.00
C CYS A 133 1.93 18.45 -7.24
N TRP A 134 2.18 19.09 -8.39
CA TRP A 134 1.74 18.57 -9.69
C TRP A 134 2.66 17.44 -10.14
N THR A 135 2.09 16.25 -10.33
CA THR A 135 2.81 15.06 -10.81
C THR A 135 2.38 14.75 -12.23
N ARG A 136 3.35 14.51 -13.13
CA ARG A 136 3.06 14.23 -14.54
C ARG A 136 2.45 12.83 -14.65
N LEU A 137 1.39 12.69 -15.43
CA LEU A 137 0.69 11.42 -15.64
C LEU A 137 1.64 10.37 -16.26
N ASP A 138 2.54 10.79 -17.14
CA ASP A 138 3.56 9.91 -17.75
C ASP A 138 4.53 9.30 -16.72
N ASP A 139 4.68 9.92 -15.53
CA ASP A 139 5.52 9.38 -14.46
C ASP A 139 4.86 8.21 -13.71
N LEU A 140 3.55 7.98 -13.94
CA LEU A 140 2.79 6.84 -13.42
C LEU A 140 2.58 5.73 -14.47
N ILE A 141 2.92 5.97 -15.73
CA ILE A 141 2.76 4.96 -16.78
C ILE A 141 3.85 3.91 -16.58
N ILE A 142 3.45 2.71 -16.19
CA ILE A 142 4.30 1.54 -16.13
C ILE A 142 4.91 1.36 -17.52
N SER A 143 6.23 1.21 -17.60
CA SER A 143 6.87 1.02 -18.89
C SER A 143 6.32 -0.26 -19.55
N PRO A 144 6.17 -0.33 -20.89
CA PRO A 144 5.74 -1.55 -21.57
C PRO A 144 6.61 -2.78 -21.26
N LYS A 145 7.86 -2.54 -20.83
CA LYS A 145 8.79 -3.58 -20.40
C LYS A 145 8.42 -4.15 -19.02
N LEU A 146 8.07 -3.29 -18.07
CA LEU A 146 7.62 -3.70 -16.73
C LEU A 146 6.22 -4.31 -16.79
N GLU A 147 5.33 -3.76 -17.60
CA GLU A 147 3.99 -4.31 -17.85
C GLU A 147 4.08 -5.75 -18.38
N LYS A 148 4.88 -5.98 -19.43
CA LYS A 148 5.14 -7.33 -19.95
C LYS A 148 5.76 -8.28 -18.91
N LEU A 149 6.51 -7.75 -17.95
CA LEU A 149 7.09 -8.55 -16.88
C LEU A 149 6.01 -8.95 -15.85
N LEU A 150 5.12 -8.02 -15.47
CA LEU A 150 3.97 -8.33 -14.62
C LEU A 150 3.11 -9.45 -15.23
N ASP A 151 2.83 -9.35 -16.54
CA ASP A 151 2.04 -10.36 -17.27
C ASP A 151 2.69 -11.75 -17.36
N SER A 152 3.96 -11.89 -16.96
CA SER A 152 4.70 -13.14 -17.15
C SER A 152 4.44 -14.21 -16.09
N ASP A 153 3.79 -13.86 -14.97
CA ASP A 153 3.59 -14.74 -13.80
C ASP A 153 4.89 -15.42 -13.31
N SER A 154 6.03 -14.80 -13.59
CA SER A 154 7.33 -15.32 -13.19
C SER A 154 7.63 -14.96 -11.73
N PRO A 155 8.56 -15.66 -11.05
CA PRO A 155 9.02 -15.20 -9.73
C PRO A 155 9.58 -13.77 -9.76
N GLU A 156 10.10 -13.31 -10.90
CA GLU A 156 10.51 -11.92 -11.05
C GLU A 156 9.31 -10.96 -11.08
N ALA A 157 8.19 -11.38 -11.68
CA ALA A 157 6.92 -10.66 -11.70
C ALA A 157 6.36 -10.45 -10.29
N HIS A 158 6.35 -11.49 -9.43
CA HIS A 158 5.88 -11.35 -8.05
C HIS A 158 6.69 -10.31 -7.25
N ILE A 159 8.01 -10.22 -7.49
CA ILE A 159 8.84 -9.20 -6.84
C ILE A 159 8.48 -7.81 -7.37
N LEU A 160 8.25 -7.68 -8.68
CA LEU A 160 7.85 -6.40 -9.28
C LEU A 160 6.49 -5.95 -8.74
N GLU A 161 5.51 -6.84 -8.66
CA GLU A 161 4.18 -6.59 -8.11
C GLU A 161 4.27 -6.07 -6.67
N GLU A 162 4.99 -6.78 -5.80
CA GLU A 162 5.21 -6.35 -4.41
C GLU A 162 5.85 -4.96 -4.31
N VAL A 163 6.89 -4.70 -5.10
CA VAL A 163 7.56 -3.38 -5.11
C VAL A 163 6.61 -2.29 -5.64
N MET A 164 5.75 -2.61 -6.60
CA MET A 164 4.78 -1.66 -7.14
C MET A 164 3.66 -1.36 -6.16
N CYS A 165 3.13 -2.37 -5.46
CA CYS A 165 2.19 -2.20 -4.36
C CYS A 165 2.80 -1.31 -3.27
N ALA A 166 4.02 -1.60 -2.85
CA ALA A 166 4.70 -0.86 -1.80
C ALA A 166 5.08 0.59 -2.19
N MET A 167 5.28 0.86 -3.48
CA MET A 167 5.67 2.19 -3.98
C MET A 167 4.52 2.95 -4.65
N ASP A 168 3.26 2.58 -4.40
CA ASP A 168 2.07 3.20 -5.02
C ASP A 168 2.16 3.34 -6.55
N GLY A 169 2.72 2.31 -7.20
CA GLY A 169 2.89 2.26 -8.66
C GLY A 169 4.05 3.11 -9.22
N THR A 170 4.81 3.83 -8.40
CA THR A 170 5.85 4.78 -8.84
C THR A 170 7.19 4.15 -9.26
N VAL A 171 7.16 2.96 -9.88
CA VAL A 171 8.35 2.19 -10.22
C VAL A 171 8.84 2.50 -11.64
N THR A 172 10.02 3.13 -11.74
CA THR A 172 10.68 3.35 -13.03
C THR A 172 11.53 2.14 -13.46
N ASP A 173 11.74 1.97 -14.78
CA ASP A 173 12.66 0.96 -15.32
C ASP A 173 14.05 1.01 -14.64
N LYS A 174 14.60 2.22 -14.50
CA LYS A 174 15.93 2.44 -13.90
C LYS A 174 15.92 2.08 -12.41
N GLY A 175 14.86 2.45 -11.69
CA GLY A 175 14.66 2.10 -10.28
C GLY A 175 14.63 0.59 -10.10
N TYR A 176 13.80 -0.09 -10.90
CA TYR A 176 13.68 -1.55 -10.85
C TYR A 176 14.99 -2.28 -11.19
N GLN A 177 15.72 -1.85 -12.23
CA GLN A 177 17.02 -2.46 -12.56
C GLN A 177 18.07 -2.26 -11.46
N SER A 178 18.04 -1.11 -10.77
CA SER A 178 18.91 -0.85 -9.62
C SER A 178 18.56 -1.78 -8.45
N LEU A 179 17.27 -1.92 -8.13
CA LEU A 179 16.78 -2.83 -7.10
C LEU A 179 17.16 -4.28 -7.39
N LYS A 180 16.94 -4.75 -8.62
CA LYS A 180 17.32 -6.10 -9.07
C LYS A 180 18.82 -6.34 -8.96
N SER A 181 19.64 -5.36 -9.36
CA SER A 181 21.10 -5.48 -9.31
C SER A 181 21.62 -5.57 -7.88
N LYS A 182 21.08 -4.75 -6.96
CA LYS A 182 21.42 -4.77 -5.53
C LYS A 182 21.00 -6.07 -4.85
N ASN A 183 19.88 -6.64 -5.28
CA ASN A 183 19.26 -7.81 -4.64
C ASN A 183 19.40 -9.11 -5.45
N LYS A 184 20.37 -9.19 -6.37
CA LYS A 184 20.52 -10.31 -7.32
C LYS A 184 20.44 -11.69 -6.64
N LYS A 185 21.11 -11.86 -5.50
CA LYS A 185 21.07 -13.13 -4.75
C LYS A 185 19.67 -13.48 -4.28
N LEU A 186 18.90 -12.50 -3.79
CA LEU A 186 17.54 -12.74 -3.33
C LEU A 186 16.61 -13.14 -4.49
N PHE A 187 16.80 -12.57 -5.68
CA PHE A 187 16.13 -13.02 -6.91
C PHE A 187 16.52 -14.47 -7.27
N ASP A 188 17.81 -14.81 -7.22
CA ASP A 188 18.30 -16.17 -7.49
C ASP A 188 17.73 -17.19 -6.49
N LEU A 189 17.59 -16.80 -5.22
CA LEU A 189 16.98 -17.61 -4.17
C LEU A 189 15.48 -17.77 -4.39
N TYR A 190 14.76 -16.67 -4.62
CA TYR A 190 13.30 -16.68 -4.82
C TYR A 190 12.88 -17.57 -5.97
N ASN A 191 13.63 -17.55 -7.08
CA ASN A 191 13.46 -18.47 -8.22
C ASN A 191 13.49 -19.97 -7.82
N ARG A 192 14.03 -20.32 -6.66
CA ARG A 192 14.13 -21.70 -6.15
C ARG A 192 13.13 -22.03 -5.06
N VAL A 193 12.47 -21.03 -4.47
CA VAL A 193 11.63 -21.17 -3.27
C VAL A 193 10.25 -20.51 -3.41
N SER A 194 9.93 -19.93 -4.56
CA SER A 194 8.68 -19.19 -4.83
C SER A 194 7.40 -19.95 -4.52
N HIS A 195 7.45 -21.27 -4.47
CA HIS A 195 6.29 -22.14 -4.21
C HIS A 195 5.87 -22.13 -2.74
N PHE A 196 6.74 -21.70 -1.82
CA PHE A 196 6.47 -21.67 -0.38
C PHE A 196 7.01 -20.42 0.33
N MET A 197 7.58 -19.48 -0.42
CA MET A 197 7.98 -18.16 0.05
C MET A 197 7.32 -17.08 -0.81
N LEU A 198 7.22 -15.87 -0.28
CA LEU A 198 6.73 -14.64 -0.92
C LEU A 198 7.76 -13.51 -0.78
N PRO A 199 7.82 -12.58 -1.75
CA PRO A 199 8.60 -11.35 -1.60
C PRO A 199 7.86 -10.37 -0.67
N TYR A 200 8.63 -9.58 0.06
CA TYR A 200 8.13 -8.47 0.87
C TYR A 200 9.07 -7.27 0.75
N PHE A 201 8.55 -6.09 0.43
CA PHE A 201 9.33 -4.86 0.28
C PHE A 201 9.02 -3.88 1.40
N ASN A 202 9.94 -3.77 2.35
CA ASN A 202 9.85 -2.76 3.40
C ASN A 202 10.27 -1.39 2.83
N VAL A 203 9.32 -0.45 2.80
CA VAL A 203 9.51 0.93 2.31
C VAL A 203 10.26 1.83 3.29
N GLU A 204 10.38 1.44 4.56
CA GLU A 204 11.07 2.23 5.57
C GLU A 204 12.59 2.30 5.30
N GLY A 205 13.16 3.49 5.51
CA GLY A 205 14.58 3.74 5.30
C GLY A 205 15.02 3.62 3.83
N ASP A 206 16.05 2.83 3.56
CA ASP A 206 16.66 2.67 2.23
C ASP A 206 15.89 1.72 1.28
N GLY A 207 14.73 1.19 1.71
CA GLY A 207 13.98 0.18 0.98
C GLY A 207 14.67 -1.18 0.97
N LYS A 208 14.10 -2.18 1.67
CA LYS A 208 14.70 -3.52 1.76
C LYS A 208 13.76 -4.61 1.31
N LEU A 209 14.26 -5.47 0.43
CA LEU A 209 13.56 -6.66 -0.05
C LEU A 209 13.88 -7.85 0.86
N TYR A 210 12.84 -8.56 1.26
CA TYR A 210 12.88 -9.79 2.05
C TYR A 210 12.09 -10.90 1.36
N LEU A 211 12.29 -12.12 1.85
CA LEU A 211 11.42 -13.26 1.59
C LEU A 211 10.79 -13.72 2.90
N GLU A 212 9.49 -14.00 2.83
CA GLU A 212 8.64 -14.45 3.94
C GLU A 212 7.97 -15.78 3.61
N PRO A 213 7.51 -16.55 4.61
CA PRO A 213 6.64 -17.70 4.35
C PRO A 213 5.45 -17.30 3.49
N ARG A 214 5.08 -18.15 2.52
CA ARG A 214 3.84 -17.99 1.75
C ARG A 214 2.59 -18.38 2.54
N ASP A 215 2.76 -19.17 3.59
CA ASP A 215 1.67 -19.63 4.44
C ASP A 215 1.31 -18.50 5.43
N ASP A 216 0.10 -17.94 5.29
CA ASP A 216 -0.41 -16.84 6.11
C ASP A 216 -0.48 -17.19 7.60
N ASN A 217 -0.45 -18.47 7.96
CA ASN A 217 -0.42 -18.92 9.36
C ASN A 217 1.01 -19.10 9.89
N ARG A 218 2.05 -18.83 9.11
CA ARG A 218 3.44 -19.11 9.47
C ARG A 218 4.27 -17.84 9.63
N PHE A 219 4.65 -17.56 10.86
CA PHE A 219 5.42 -16.37 11.23
C PHE A 219 6.79 -16.74 11.82
N GLY A 220 7.58 -15.74 12.21
CA GLY A 220 8.78 -15.93 13.03
C GLY A 220 10.12 -15.63 12.34
N PHE A 221 10.13 -15.44 11.01
CA PHE A 221 11.37 -15.19 10.29
C PHE A 221 11.21 -14.46 8.96
N ARG A 222 12.30 -13.81 8.54
CA ARG A 222 12.50 -13.20 7.23
C ARG A 222 13.87 -13.60 6.70
N VAL A 223 14.03 -13.64 5.37
CA VAL A 223 15.35 -13.74 4.74
C VAL A 223 15.62 -12.55 3.85
N GLY A 224 16.72 -11.87 4.08
CA GLY A 224 17.19 -10.77 3.24
C GLY A 224 18.56 -11.06 2.61
N CYS A 225 19.14 -10.03 2.00
CA CYS A 225 20.50 -10.09 1.46
C CYS A 225 21.31 -8.88 1.96
N THR A 226 22.55 -9.11 2.38
CA THR A 226 23.51 -8.03 2.68
C THR A 226 24.79 -8.29 1.90
N GLY A 227 25.09 -7.43 0.93
CA GLY A 227 26.23 -7.59 0.04
C GLY A 227 26.13 -8.90 -0.75
N SER A 228 27.03 -9.84 -0.45
CA SER A 228 27.09 -11.14 -1.12
C SER A 228 26.57 -12.31 -0.27
N GLU A 229 25.87 -12.05 0.83
CA GLU A 229 25.37 -13.11 1.71
C GLU A 229 23.86 -13.03 1.90
N TYR A 230 23.23 -14.22 1.93
CA TYR A 230 21.88 -14.38 2.46
C TYR A 230 21.92 -14.23 3.96
N VAL A 231 20.93 -13.53 4.52
CA VAL A 231 20.84 -13.30 5.97
C VAL A 231 19.48 -13.79 6.46
N LEU A 232 19.52 -14.69 7.43
CA LEU A 232 18.34 -15.23 8.11
C LEU A 232 18.09 -14.42 9.38
N TYR A 233 16.89 -13.88 9.48
CA TYR A 233 16.43 -13.08 10.59
C TYR A 233 15.35 -13.82 11.36
N GLN A 234 15.42 -13.75 12.68
CA GLN A 234 14.22 -13.88 13.51
C GLN A 234 13.44 -12.58 13.37
N TYR A 235 12.13 -12.73 13.14
CA TYR A 235 11.22 -11.62 12.94
C TYR A 235 9.90 -11.91 13.66
N LEU A 236 9.42 -10.98 14.48
CA LEU A 236 8.06 -11.01 15.02
C LEU A 236 7.42 -9.67 14.68
N ASP A 237 6.23 -9.72 14.09
CA ASP A 237 5.46 -8.54 13.79
C ASP A 237 4.98 -7.92 15.12
N PRO A 238 5.13 -6.60 15.35
CA PRO A 238 4.49 -5.93 16.47
C PRO A 238 2.99 -6.26 16.63
N PHE A 239 2.27 -6.47 15.52
CA PHE A 239 0.85 -6.82 15.52
C PHE A 239 0.57 -8.25 16.01
N ASP A 240 1.56 -9.17 15.95
CA ASP A 240 1.45 -10.54 16.49
C ASP A 240 1.27 -10.56 18.03
N LEU A 241 1.54 -9.44 18.70
CA LEU A 241 1.63 -9.32 20.15
C LEU A 241 0.44 -8.60 20.78
N ILE A 242 -0.55 -8.20 19.99
CA ILE A 242 -1.63 -7.31 20.45
C ILE A 242 -2.67 -8.07 21.26
N ASP A 243 -2.74 -7.73 22.54
CA ASP A 243 -3.96 -7.83 23.36
C ASP A 243 -4.43 -6.42 23.84
N THR A 244 -3.69 -5.32 23.58
CA THR A 244 -3.98 -3.99 24.17
C THR A 244 -3.49 -2.80 23.32
N ASP A 245 -4.28 -1.71 23.35
CA ASP A 245 -4.16 -0.41 22.66
C ASP A 245 -2.88 0.44 22.92
N ASP A 246 -1.78 -0.15 23.40
CA ASP A 246 -0.59 0.61 23.80
C ASP A 246 0.42 0.72 22.64
N MET A 247 0.39 1.84 21.91
CA MET A 247 1.09 2.07 20.62
C MET A 247 2.64 2.22 20.68
N CYS A 248 3.34 1.58 21.62
CA CYS A 248 4.80 1.73 21.76
C CYS A 248 5.53 0.39 21.66
N PHE A 249 5.53 -0.20 20.46
CA PHE A 249 6.25 -1.44 20.18
C PHE A 249 7.53 -1.18 19.38
N SER A 250 8.59 -1.91 19.75
CA SER A 250 9.82 -1.99 18.94
C SER A 250 9.80 -3.30 18.18
N GLU A 251 9.96 -3.25 16.85
CA GLU A 251 10.03 -4.43 15.99
C GLU A 251 11.10 -5.42 16.51
N TYR A 252 10.75 -6.71 16.66
CA TYR A 252 11.76 -7.72 16.96
C TYR A 252 12.40 -8.18 15.66
N PHE A 253 13.59 -7.66 15.39
CA PHE A 253 14.34 -7.98 14.19
C PHE A 253 15.78 -8.36 14.54
N ARG A 254 16.15 -9.63 14.38
CA ARG A 254 17.49 -10.10 14.77
C ARG A 254 18.10 -11.09 13.79
N GLU A 255 19.30 -10.79 13.34
CA GLU A 255 20.11 -11.74 12.57
C GLU A 255 20.50 -12.95 13.43
N VAL A 256 20.30 -14.15 12.90
CA VAL A 256 20.70 -15.41 13.54
C VAL A 256 21.67 -16.23 12.71
N ALA A 257 21.68 -16.06 11.40
CA ALA A 257 22.64 -16.73 10.53
C ALA A 257 22.83 -15.98 9.23
N ARG A 258 23.97 -16.22 8.59
CA ARG A 258 24.25 -15.77 7.23
C ARG A 258 25.00 -16.83 6.45
N THR A 259 24.83 -16.83 5.14
CA THR A 259 25.61 -17.69 4.25
C THR A 259 25.65 -17.15 2.83
N PRO A 260 26.77 -17.29 2.10
CA PRO A 260 26.79 -17.00 0.67
C PRO A 260 26.20 -18.14 -0.17
N ASP A 261 25.96 -19.32 0.42
CA ASP A 261 25.60 -20.56 -0.28
C ASP A 261 24.08 -20.70 -0.48
N LEU A 262 23.67 -20.63 -1.75
CA LEU A 262 22.28 -20.78 -2.18
C LEU A 262 21.68 -22.12 -1.75
N LYS A 263 22.44 -23.22 -1.82
CA LYS A 263 21.93 -24.56 -1.48
C LYS A 263 21.65 -24.66 0.01
N LYS A 264 22.53 -24.09 0.84
CA LYS A 264 22.34 -24.05 2.30
C LYS A 264 21.12 -23.21 2.68
N MET A 265 21.00 -21.99 2.13
CA MET A 265 19.84 -21.14 2.42
C MET A 265 18.53 -21.76 1.92
N LYS A 266 18.52 -22.34 0.70
CA LYS A 266 17.34 -23.07 0.19
C LYS A 266 16.93 -24.21 1.13
N LYS A 267 17.89 -25.02 1.59
CA LYS A 267 17.61 -26.14 2.51
C LYS A 267 17.04 -25.64 3.84
N CYS A 268 17.58 -24.54 4.35
CA CYS A 268 17.06 -23.87 5.54
C CYS A 268 15.60 -23.46 5.34
N LEU A 269 15.28 -22.73 4.27
CA LEU A 269 13.91 -22.29 3.99
C LEU A 269 12.94 -23.45 3.75
N TRP A 270 13.39 -24.51 3.08
CA TRP A 270 12.58 -25.71 2.89
C TRP A 270 12.18 -26.34 4.24
N MET A 271 13.10 -26.40 5.19
CA MET A 271 12.84 -26.89 6.54
C MET A 271 11.87 -25.98 7.31
N LEU A 272 11.96 -24.66 7.13
CA LEU A 272 11.19 -23.68 7.90
C LEU A 272 9.76 -23.48 7.36
N ALA A 273 9.56 -23.51 6.03
CA ALA A 273 8.31 -23.05 5.40
C ALA A 273 7.70 -23.96 4.34
N ASN A 274 8.35 -25.05 3.90
CA ASN A 274 7.76 -25.94 2.88
C ASN A 274 6.72 -26.92 3.47
N ARG A 275 5.73 -26.39 4.18
CA ARG A 275 4.53 -27.08 4.68
C ARG A 275 3.46 -26.06 5.03
N TYR A 276 2.22 -26.39 4.69
CA TYR A 276 1.05 -25.60 5.08
C TYR A 276 0.61 -25.96 6.50
N THR A 277 0.12 -24.96 7.23
CA THR A 277 -0.42 -25.11 8.58
C THR A 277 -1.83 -24.53 8.67
N GLU A 278 -2.76 -25.29 9.26
CA GLU A 278 -4.15 -24.85 9.49
C GLU A 278 -4.22 -23.82 10.62
N ASP A 279 -3.41 -24.02 11.67
CA ASP A 279 -3.29 -23.12 12.82
C ASP A 279 -2.07 -22.22 12.70
N VAL A 280 -2.10 -21.08 13.40
CA VAL A 280 -0.95 -20.18 13.53
C VAL A 280 0.26 -20.90 14.15
N VAL A 281 1.42 -20.79 13.49
CA VAL A 281 2.70 -21.36 13.93
C VAL A 281 3.83 -20.34 13.81
N TYR A 282 4.45 -20.01 14.95
CA TYR A 282 5.68 -19.23 15.03
C TYR A 282 6.89 -20.14 14.83
N THR A 283 7.48 -20.11 13.63
CA THR A 283 8.69 -20.86 13.27
C THR A 283 9.92 -19.98 13.44
N VAL A 284 10.57 -20.05 14.60
CA VAL A 284 11.67 -19.15 14.94
C VAL A 284 13.03 -19.84 14.71
N PRO A 285 13.85 -19.39 13.74
CA PRO A 285 15.16 -19.97 13.46
C PRO A 285 16.17 -19.63 14.56
N LEU A 286 17.02 -20.59 14.90
CA LEU A 286 18.14 -20.42 15.84
C LEU A 286 19.51 -20.52 15.13
N SER A 287 19.54 -21.20 13.99
CA SER A 287 20.66 -21.33 13.06
C SER A 287 20.13 -21.76 11.68
N LEU A 288 20.99 -22.02 10.70
CA LEU A 288 20.55 -22.53 9.39
C LEU A 288 19.91 -23.92 9.46
N ASP A 289 20.19 -24.69 10.51
CA ASP A 289 19.77 -26.09 10.65
C ASP A 289 18.92 -26.34 11.92
N THR A 290 18.53 -25.31 12.65
CA THR A 290 17.79 -25.45 13.93
C THR A 290 16.78 -24.32 14.11
N TYR A 291 15.58 -24.66 14.59
CA TYR A 291 14.47 -23.75 14.84
C TYR A 291 13.60 -24.22 16.02
N THR A 292 12.70 -23.37 16.49
CA THR A 292 11.63 -23.72 17.44
C THR A 292 10.28 -23.40 16.81
N GLU A 293 9.26 -24.16 17.15
CA GLU A 293 7.87 -23.88 16.75
C GLU A 293 6.97 -23.78 17.97
N SER A 294 6.01 -22.85 17.91
CA SER A 294 4.94 -22.72 18.90
C SER A 294 3.65 -22.19 18.26
N ALA A 295 2.51 -22.59 18.82
CA ALA A 295 1.18 -22.11 18.42
C ALA A 295 0.84 -20.70 18.95
N GLY A 296 1.85 -19.94 19.36
CA GLY A 296 1.67 -18.64 19.99
C GLY A 296 2.98 -18.04 20.47
N VAL A 297 3.06 -16.72 20.45
CA VAL A 297 4.29 -15.97 20.76
C VAL A 297 4.76 -16.25 22.19
N LYS A 298 3.84 -16.23 23.17
CA LYS A 298 4.07 -16.56 24.59
C LYS A 298 4.59 -17.99 24.84
N HIS A 299 4.63 -18.83 23.81
CA HIS A 299 5.04 -20.25 23.90
C HIS A 299 6.33 -20.56 23.13
N ILE A 300 6.97 -19.55 22.54
CA ILE A 300 8.23 -19.70 21.81
C ILE A 300 9.30 -20.36 22.69
N GLY A 301 9.96 -21.39 22.13
CA GLY A 301 11.05 -22.09 22.80
C GLY A 301 10.64 -23.21 23.77
N ARG A 302 9.37 -23.63 23.76
CA ARG A 302 8.91 -24.84 24.48
C ARG A 302 9.29 -26.15 23.79
N ARG A 303 9.43 -26.16 22.46
CA ARG A 303 9.84 -27.32 21.65
C ARG A 303 10.76 -26.87 20.52
N SER A 304 11.85 -27.59 20.31
CA SER A 304 12.82 -27.24 19.27
C SER A 304 13.14 -28.42 18.36
N TYR A 305 13.47 -28.07 17.12
CA TYR A 305 13.65 -28.97 16.01
C TYR A 305 14.95 -28.62 15.27
N CYS A 306 15.57 -29.63 14.67
CA CYS A 306 16.66 -29.48 13.72
C CYS A 306 16.26 -30.08 12.36
N ALA A 307 17.14 -29.95 11.37
CA ALA A 307 16.93 -30.46 10.02
C ALA A 307 16.48 -31.93 9.93
N TRP A 308 16.67 -32.73 10.98
CA TRP A 308 16.39 -34.18 10.99
C TRP A 308 15.61 -34.68 12.22
N GLY A 309 14.96 -33.81 12.99
CA GLY A 309 14.12 -34.24 14.12
C GLY A 309 14.18 -33.33 15.34
N ARG A 310 13.81 -33.87 16.51
CA ARG A 310 13.97 -33.14 17.78
C ARG A 310 15.44 -32.97 18.11
N LYS A 311 15.77 -31.83 18.72
CA LYS A 311 17.12 -31.51 19.18
C LYS A 311 17.04 -31.11 20.65
N ASP A 312 17.74 -31.87 21.48
CA ASP A 312 17.77 -31.66 22.93
C ASP A 312 18.98 -30.81 23.38
N ASP A 313 20.06 -30.77 22.57
CA ASP A 313 21.28 -30.03 22.86
C ASP A 313 21.54 -28.87 21.88
N PHE A 314 21.58 -27.63 22.39
CA PHE A 314 21.88 -26.43 21.61
C PHE A 314 23.34 -26.00 21.74
N THR A 315 23.88 -25.47 20.63
CA THR A 315 25.13 -24.70 20.66
C THR A 315 24.97 -23.41 21.48
N ALA A 316 26.09 -22.82 21.93
CA ALA A 316 26.04 -21.54 22.65
C ALA A 316 25.37 -20.41 21.84
N ALA A 317 25.59 -20.40 20.51
CA ALA A 317 24.95 -19.43 19.61
C ALA A 317 23.44 -19.63 19.53
N GLU A 318 22.98 -20.87 19.38
CA GLU A 318 21.54 -21.21 19.35
C GLU A 318 20.86 -20.89 20.68
N LYS A 319 21.52 -21.17 21.82
CA LYS A 319 21.02 -20.76 23.15
C LYS A 319 20.87 -19.24 23.23
N LYS A 320 21.86 -18.49 22.75
CA LYS A 320 21.83 -17.02 22.73
C LYS A 320 20.73 -16.47 21.82
N ALA A 321 20.50 -17.09 20.66
CA ALA A 321 19.41 -16.72 19.75
C ALA A 321 18.04 -16.98 20.40
N LEU A 322 17.88 -18.15 21.03
CA LEU A 322 16.64 -18.53 21.71
C LEU A 322 16.32 -17.64 22.91
N GLU A 323 17.32 -17.35 23.75
CA GLU A 323 17.12 -16.46 24.90
C GLU A 323 16.80 -15.03 24.47
N SER A 324 17.29 -14.59 23.32
CA SER A 324 16.95 -13.26 22.80
C SER A 324 15.47 -13.10 22.52
N VAL A 325 14.88 -14.03 21.77
CA VAL A 325 13.47 -13.94 21.40
C VAL A 325 12.60 -14.13 22.64
N LYS A 326 12.96 -15.05 23.54
CA LYS A 326 12.28 -15.23 24.83
C LYS A 326 12.27 -13.96 25.67
N ASN A 327 13.40 -13.25 25.75
CA ASN A 327 13.50 -12.02 26.53
C ASN A 327 12.72 -10.86 25.90
N TYR A 328 12.58 -10.85 24.58
CA TYR A 328 11.72 -9.89 23.90
C TYR A 328 10.24 -10.17 24.22
N VAL A 329 9.80 -11.42 24.03
CA VAL A 329 8.39 -11.81 24.27
C VAL A 329 7.97 -11.63 25.73
N LYS A 330 8.85 -11.87 26.70
CA LYS A 330 8.56 -11.66 28.14
C LYS A 330 8.18 -10.21 28.50
N LYS A 331 8.38 -9.24 27.61
CA LYS A 331 7.97 -7.85 27.83
C LYS A 331 6.46 -7.65 27.68
N PHE A 332 5.74 -8.64 27.15
CA PHE A 332 4.32 -8.63 26.81
C PHE A 332 3.62 -9.88 27.39
#